data_AF-A0A2W0CJ36-F1
#
_entry.id   AF-A0A2W0CJ36-F1
#
_cell.length_a   1.000
_cell.length_b   1.000
_cell.length_c   1.000
_cell.angle_alpha   90.00
_cell.angle_beta   90.00
_cell.angle_gamma   90.00
#
_symmetry.space_group_name_H-M   'P 1'
#
loop_
_entity.id
_entity.type
_entity.pdbx_description
1 polymer ?
#
loop_
_entity_poly.entity_id
_entity_poly.type
_entity_poly.pdbx_seq_one_letter_code
_entity_poly.pdbx_strand_id
1 'polypeptide(L)'
;MKITILYGAVLKFAEGGIRLGKTSKDEESVIANCNEIINEITKKGIKNIEVYISQLEYDENKNCIVADKFIDEYSELLYPVA
;
A
#
# COMPACT_ATOMS: atom_id res chain seq x y z
N MET A 1 -23.37 -5.38 6.57
CA MET A 1 -22.23 -5.00 5.72
C MET A 1 -21.22 -6.13 5.85
N LYS A 2 -20.68 -6.68 4.76
CA LYS A 2 -19.71 -7.78 4.83
C LYS A 2 -18.33 -7.21 4.56
N ILE A 3 -17.57 -6.99 5.62
CA ILE A 3 -16.24 -6.36 5.57
C ILE A 3 -15.17 -7.45 5.64
N THR A 4 -14.20 -7.36 4.73
CA THR A 4 -12.98 -8.17 4.75
C THR A 4 -11.77 -7.25 4.78
N ILE A 5 -10.72 -7.64 5.49
CA ILE A 5 -9.44 -6.93 5.45
C ILE A 5 -8.65 -7.40 4.23
N LEU A 6 -8.20 -6.44 3.44
CA LEU A 6 -7.19 -6.63 2.40
C LEU A 6 -5.90 -5.96 2.85
N TYR A 7 -4.77 -6.55 2.48
CA TYR A 7 -3.49 -5.88 2.52
C TYR A 7 -3.28 -5.13 1.21
N GLY A 8 -2.71 -3.94 1.27
CA GLY A 8 -2.41 -3.11 0.11
C GLY A 8 -1.04 -2.48 0.19
N ALA A 9 -0.34 -2.47 -0.94
CA ALA A 9 0.88 -1.69 -1.10
C ALA A 9 0.50 -0.22 -1.30
N VAL A 10 0.99 0.69 -0.48
CA VAL A 10 0.68 2.12 -0.58
C VAL A 10 1.95 2.92 -0.76
N LEU A 11 2.04 3.64 -1.88
CA LEU A 11 3.16 4.53 -2.19
C LEU A 11 2.76 5.94 -1.83
N LYS A 12 3.58 6.62 -1.05
CA LYS A 12 3.42 8.03 -0.72
C LYS A 12 4.58 8.82 -1.29
N PHE A 13 4.26 9.80 -2.12
CA PHE A 13 5.21 10.71 -2.74
C PHE A 13 5.38 11.94 -1.84
N ALA A 14 6.59 12.51 -1.79
CA ALA A 14 6.83 13.71 -0.98
C ALA A 14 5.97 14.92 -1.37
N GLU A 15 5.47 14.98 -2.61
CA GLU A 15 4.54 16.01 -3.09
C GLU A 15 3.10 15.83 -2.58
N GLY A 16 2.85 14.83 -1.72
CA GLY A 16 1.54 14.57 -1.12
C GLY A 16 0.65 13.61 -1.91
N GLY A 17 1.14 13.09 -3.05
CA GLY A 17 0.45 12.06 -3.81
C GLY A 17 0.46 10.71 -3.09
N ILE A 18 -0.64 9.96 -3.19
CA ILE A 18 -0.72 8.58 -2.73
C ILE A 18 -1.14 7.72 -3.92
N ARG A 19 -0.46 6.57 -4.10
CA ARG A 19 -0.84 5.55 -5.08
C ARG A 19 -1.01 4.22 -4.37
N LEU A 20 -2.21 3.68 -4.47
CA LEU A 20 -2.50 2.31 -4.09
C LEU A 20 -2.01 1.36 -5.18
N GLY A 21 -1.21 0.38 -4.78
CA GLY A 21 -0.74 -0.73 -5.60
C GLY A 21 -1.74 -1.88 -5.61
N LYS A 22 -1.24 -3.10 -5.79
CA LYS A 22 -2.10 -4.29 -5.72
C LYS A 22 -2.58 -4.52 -4.28
N THR A 23 -3.82 -4.99 -4.16
CA THR A 23 -4.41 -5.44 -2.90
C THR A 23 -4.64 -6.95 -2.92
N SER A 24 -4.45 -7.62 -1.78
CA SER A 24 -4.67 -9.07 -1.64
C SER A 24 -5.18 -9.41 -0.25
N LYS A 25 -5.82 -10.58 -0.08
CA LYS A 25 -6.13 -11.14 1.24
C LYS A 25 -4.89 -11.73 1.93
N ASP A 26 -3.86 -12.01 1.13
CA ASP A 26 -2.58 -12.57 1.58
C ASP A 26 -1.52 -11.48 1.69
N GLU A 27 -0.96 -11.32 2.89
CA GLU A 27 0.02 -10.28 3.20
C GLU A 27 1.36 -10.54 2.49
N GLU A 28 1.82 -11.80 2.43
CA GLU A 28 3.08 -12.17 1.78
C GLU A 28 3.11 -11.80 0.30
N SER A 29 1.99 -11.99 -0.39
CA SER A 29 1.81 -11.56 -1.78
C SER A 29 1.97 -10.04 -1.96
N VAL A 30 1.50 -9.25 -1.00
CA VAL A 30 1.63 -7.78 -1.02
C VAL A 30 3.05 -7.36 -0.67
N ILE A 31 3.70 -8.03 0.28
CA ILE A 31 5.13 -7.84 0.61
C ILE A 31 5.99 -8.07 -0.64
N ALA A 32 5.77 -9.17 -1.36
CA ALA A 32 6.49 -9.46 -2.60
C ALA A 32 6.30 -8.33 -3.62
N ASN A 33 5.07 -7.84 -3.78
CA ASN A 33 4.80 -6.72 -4.68
C ASN A 33 5.45 -5.40 -4.23
N CYS A 34 5.46 -5.11 -2.93
CA CYS A 34 6.18 -3.96 -2.38
C CYS A 34 7.67 -4.04 -2.69
N ASN A 35 8.28 -5.20 -2.52
CA ASN A 35 9.70 -5.41 -2.83
C ASN A 35 10.01 -5.22 -4.32
N GLU A 36 9.13 -5.67 -5.23
CA GLU A 36 9.27 -5.38 -6.66
C GLU A 36 9.24 -3.88 -6.95
N ILE A 37 8.29 -3.16 -6.35
CA ILE A 37 8.12 -1.71 -6.48
C ILE A 37 9.35 -0.98 -5.95
N ILE A 38 9.84 -1.34 -4.75
CA ILE A 38 11.04 -0.77 -4.14
C ILE A 38 12.25 -0.98 -5.04
N ASN A 39 12.40 -2.18 -5.61
CA ASN A 39 13.47 -2.50 -6.54
C ASN A 39 13.39 -1.64 -7.82
N GLU A 40 12.20 -1.44 -8.38
CA GLU A 40 12.02 -0.58 -9.55
C GLU A 40 12.32 0.89 -9.26
N ILE A 41 11.83 1.41 -8.15
CA ILE A 41 12.05 2.80 -7.70
C ILE A 41 13.56 3.03 -7.49
N THR A 42 14.22 2.12 -6.79
CA THR A 42 15.66 2.18 -6.52
C THR A 42 16.46 2.13 -7.82
N LYS A 43 16.12 1.21 -8.75
CA LYS A 43 16.79 1.11 -10.06
C LYS A 43 16.61 2.35 -10.93
N LYS A 44 15.43 2.98 -10.87
CA LYS A 44 15.13 4.21 -11.61
C LYS A 44 15.70 5.46 -10.93
N GLY A 45 16.29 5.32 -9.74
CA GLY A 45 16.81 6.44 -8.96
C GLY A 45 15.72 7.41 -8.52
N ILE A 46 14.48 6.94 -8.41
CA ILE A 46 13.36 7.77 -7.96
C ILE A 46 13.51 7.94 -6.46
N LYS A 47 13.73 9.18 -6.04
CA LYS A 47 13.85 9.57 -4.64
C LYS A 47 12.50 10.04 -4.10
N ASN A 48 12.46 10.28 -2.78
CA ASN A 48 11.30 10.93 -2.17
C ASN A 48 9.99 10.14 -2.26
N ILE A 49 10.06 8.80 -2.17
CA ILE A 49 8.91 7.91 -2.08
C ILE A 49 9.01 7.05 -0.83
N GLU A 50 7.92 6.97 -0.07
CA GLU A 50 7.72 6.03 1.02
C GLU A 50 6.83 4.87 0.52
N VAL A 51 7.15 3.64 0.90
CA VAL A 51 6.34 2.45 0.57
C VAL A 51 5.85 1.82 1.86
N TYR A 52 4.53 1.69 1.97
CA TYR A 52 3.85 1.10 3.12
C TYR A 52 3.10 -0.16 2.72
N ILE A 53 2.93 -1.06 3.69
CA ILE A 53 1.86 -2.05 3.70
C ILE A 53 0.76 -1.51 4.59
N SER A 54 -0.49 -1.63 4.16
CA SER A 54 -1.63 -1.14 4.93
C SER A 54 -2.79 -2.11 4.87
N GLN A 55 -3.51 -2.20 5.99
CA GLN A 55 -4.76 -2.95 6.07
C GLN A 55 -5.90 -2.06 5.57
N LEU A 56 -6.70 -2.59 4.66
CA LEU A 56 -7.75 -1.86 3.96
C LEU A 56 -9.06 -2.61 4.14
N GLU A 57 -10.04 -1.92 4.73
CA GLU A 57 -11.39 -2.47 4.84
C GLU A 57 -12.03 -2.52 3.45
N TYR A 58 -12.55 -3.69 3.07
CA TYR A 58 -13.21 -3.91 1.78
C TYR A 58 -14.64 -4.38 2.01
N ASP A 59 -15.61 -3.65 1.45
CA ASP A 59 -17.02 -4.05 1.46
C ASP A 59 -17.29 -4.97 0.27
N GLU A 60 -17.45 -6.26 0.56
CA GLU A 60 -17.71 -7.29 -0.46
C GLU A 60 -19.05 -7.11 -1.18
N ASN A 61 -20.03 -6.44 -0.55
CA ASN A 61 -21.33 -6.21 -1.19
C ASN A 61 -21.27 -5.05 -2.19
N LYS A 62 -20.48 -4.02 -1.88
CA LYS A 62 -20.31 -2.83 -2.74
C LYS A 62 -19.13 -2.96 -3.71
N ASN A 63 -18.30 -3.98 -3.53
CA ASN A 63 -17.05 -4.20 -4.26
C ASN A 63 -16.12 -2.97 -4.24
N CYS A 64 -15.93 -2.37 -3.07
CA CYS A 64 -15.07 -1.21 -2.91
C CYS A 64 -14.30 -1.23 -1.59
N ILE A 65 -13.15 -0.55 -1.58
CA ILE A 65 -12.40 -0.24 -0.36
C ILE A 65 -13.17 0.86 0.37
N VAL A 66 -13.37 0.65 1.66
CA VAL A 66 -14.07 1.54 2.59
C VAL A 66 -13.08 1.97 3.66
N ALA A 67 -12.01 2.63 3.25
CA ALA A 67 -11.01 3.17 4.16
C ALA A 67 -10.98 4.69 4.01
N ASP A 68 -11.11 5.43 5.12
CA ASP A 68 -10.98 6.89 5.13
C ASP A 68 -9.55 7.34 4.84
N LYS A 69 -8.58 6.47 5.14
CA LYS A 69 -7.15 6.68 4.88
C LYS A 69 -6.54 5.38 4.38
N PHE A 70 -5.63 5.49 3.41
CA PHE A 70 -4.83 4.34 2.95
C PHE A 70 -3.61 4.10 3.84
N ILE A 71 -3.22 5.06 4.67
CA ILE A 71 -2.12 4.95 5.62
C ILE A 71 -2.66 5.39 6.99
N ASP A 72 -2.54 4.51 7.98
CA ASP A 72 -2.98 4.73 9.35
C ASP A 72 -1.93 4.23 10.36
N GLU A 73 -2.33 4.06 11.62
CA GLU A 73 -1.45 3.59 12.70
C GLU A 73 -1.07 2.10 12.60
N TYR A 74 -1.78 1.33 11.78
CA TYR A 74 -1.52 -0.09 11.51
C TYR A 74 -0.69 -0.29 10.24
N SER A 75 -0.41 0.78 9.49
CA SER A 75 0.45 0.73 8.32
C SER A 75 1.92 0.51 8.69
N GLU A 76 2.56 -0.46 8.04
CA GLU A 76 3.99 -0.73 8.22
C GLU A 76 4.81 -0.08 7.10
N LEU A 77 5.80 0.73 7.47
CA LEU A 77 6.74 1.35 6.54
C LEU A 77 7.82 0.35 6.13
N LEU A 78 7.86 -0.02 4.85
CA LEU A 78 8.86 -0.94 4.31
C LEU A 78 10.06 -0.23 3.68
N TYR A 79 9.85 0.96 3.13
CA TYR A 79 10.91 1.73 2.47
C TYR A 79 10.73 3.22 2.75
N PRO A 80 11.66 3.84 3.50
CA PRO A 80 11.61 5.27 3.79
C PRO A 80 12.19 6.11 2.65
N VAL A 81 11.81 7.38 2.62
CA VAL A 81 12.41 8.40 1.74
C VAL A 81 13.91 8.57 2.02
N ALA A 82 14.71 8.59 0.93
CA ALA A 82 16.12 9.00 0.89
C ALA A 82 16.37 10.00 -0.25
#